data_AF-A0A087ACS1-F1
#
_entry.id   AF-A0A087ACS1-F1
#
_cell.length_a   1.000
_cell.length_b   1.000
_cell.length_c   1.000
_cell.angle_alpha   90.00
_cell.angle_beta   90.00
_cell.angle_gamma   90.00
#
_symmetry.space_group_name_H-M   'P 1'
#
loop_
_entity.id
_entity.type
_entity.pdbx_description
1 polymer ?
#
loop_
_entity_poly.entity_id
_entity_poly.type
_entity_poly.pdbx_seq_one_letter_code
_entity_poly.pdbx_strand_id
1 'polypeptide(L)' 'MVSQQIRDKVLKAHAHGYSVTEIAKWLGITIDETRAIIIHGDRRPRPALKPEFIEPKLF' A
#
# COMPACT_ATOMS: atom_id res chain seq x y z
N MET A 1 19.64 -1.54 7.37
CA MET A 1 18.52 -1.57 8.35
C MET A 1 17.57 -0.45 8.00
N VAL A 2 16.36 -0.75 7.53
CA VAL A 2 15.32 0.29 7.38
C VAL A 2 14.85 0.65 8.80
N SER A 3 15.14 1.86 9.26
CA SER A 3 14.72 2.34 10.58
C SER A 3 13.21 2.19 10.75
N GLN A 4 12.74 1.73 11.91
CA GLN A 4 11.30 1.56 12.20
C GLN A 4 10.48 2.82 11.91
N GLN A 5 11.08 4.00 12.03
CA GLN A 5 10.48 5.29 11.66
C GLN A 5 10.13 5.41 10.17
N ILE A 6 10.96 4.86 9.27
CA ILE A 6 10.68 4.89 7.82
C ILE A 6 9.50 3.97 7.51
N ARG A 7 9.48 2.78 8.13
CA ARG A 7 8.35 1.84 8.01
C ARG A 7 7.03 2.48 8.43
N ASP A 8 7.00 3.18 9.56
CA ASP A 8 5.78 3.83 10.05
C ASP A 8 5.30 4.95 9.09
N LYS A 9 6.22 5.75 8.57
CA LYS A 9 5.92 6.79 7.57
C LYS A 9 5.37 6.21 6.27
N VAL A 10 5.97 5.12 5.75
CA VAL A 10 5.47 4.42 4.55
C VAL A 10 4.06 3.91 4.76
N LEU A 11 3.79 3.25 5.90
CA LEU A 11 2.47 2.69 6.20
C LEU A 11 1.42 3.79 6.38
N LYS A 12 1.76 4.90 7.05
CA LYS A 12 0.86 6.04 7.23
C LYS A 12 0.51 6.73 5.91
N ALA A 13 1.49 6.89 5.02
CA ALA A 13 1.28 7.46 3.69
C ALA A 13 0.46 6.53 2.80
N HIS A 14 0.73 5.22 2.82
CA HIS A 14 -0.08 4.24 2.09
C HIS A 14 -1.54 4.23 2.60
N ALA A 15 -1.75 4.35 3.91
CA ALA A 15 -3.08 4.46 4.51
C ALA A 15 -3.83 5.76 4.13
N HIS A 16 -3.11 6.81 3.74
CA HIS A 16 -3.70 8.04 3.19
C HIS A 16 -4.04 7.94 1.69
N GLY A 17 -3.70 6.83 1.03
CA GLY A 17 -3.94 6.63 -0.40
C GLY A 17 -2.81 7.10 -1.32
N TYR A 18 -1.63 7.43 -0.78
CA TYR A 18 -0.48 7.78 -1.61
C TYR A 18 0.06 6.55 -2.35
N SER A 19 0.49 6.76 -3.59
CA SER A 19 1.06 5.70 -4.43
C SER A 19 2.46 5.31 -3.96
N VAL A 20 2.82 4.05 -4.16
CA VAL A 20 4.15 3.50 -3.78
C VAL A 20 5.30 4.29 -4.39
N THR A 21 5.15 4.75 -5.63
CA THR A 21 6.11 5.60 -6.35
C THR A 21 6.29 6.97 -5.71
N GLU A 22 5.21 7.60 -5.26
CA GLU A 22 5.26 8.88 -4.55
C GLU A 22 5.93 8.72 -3.19
N ILE A 23 5.56 7.69 -2.44
CA ILE A 23 6.15 7.38 -1.13
C ILE A 23 7.65 7.11 -1.25
N ALA A 24 8.05 6.31 -2.26
CA ALA A 24 9.45 6.01 -2.56
C ALA A 24 10.24 7.28 -2.86
N LYS A 25 9.70 8.17 -3.70
CA LYS A 25 10.31 9.46 -4.04
C LYS A 25 10.41 10.40 -2.82
N TRP A 26 9.38 10.42 -1.98
CA TRP A 26 9.31 11.31 -0.81
C TRP A 26 10.26 10.89 0.31
N LEU A 27 10.49 9.59 0.47
CA LEU A 27 11.39 9.03 1.47
C LEU A 27 12.80 8.73 0.94
N GLY A 28 13.03 8.88 -0.37
CA GLY A 28 14.31 8.60 -1.01
C GLY A 28 14.71 7.12 -0.98
N ILE A 29 13.74 6.21 -0.90
CA ILE A 29 13.95 4.76 -0.88
C ILE A 29 13.55 4.14 -2.20
N THR A 30 13.97 2.90 -2.44
CA THR A 30 13.57 2.19 -3.65
C THR A 30 12.09 1.81 -3.63
N ILE A 31 11.49 1.71 -4.81
CA ILE A 31 10.11 1.23 -4.98
C ILE A 31 9.96 -0.19 -4.42
N ASP A 32 10.98 -1.02 -4.61
CA ASP A 32 11.00 -2.40 -4.13
C ASP A 32 11.00 -2.47 -2.61
N GLU A 33 11.85 -1.69 -1.93
CA GLU A 33 11.83 -1.57 -0.47
C GLU A 33 10.49 -1.05 0.03
N THR A 34 9.90 -0.06 -0.66
CA THR A 34 8.59 0.49 -0.28
C THR A 34 7.49 -0.58 -0.39
N ARG A 35 7.51 -1.39 -1.46
CA ARG A 35 6.61 -2.55 -1.60
C ARG A 35 6.85 -3.58 -0.51
N ALA A 36 8.09 -3.95 -0.23
CA ALA A 36 8.43 -4.91 0.82
C ALA A 36 7.92 -4.42 2.18
N ILE A 37 8.06 -3.13 2.47
CA ILE A 37 7.56 -2.51 3.70
C ILE A 37 6.02 -2.55 3.76
N ILE A 38 5.32 -2.29 2.66
CA ILE A 38 3.86 -2.39 2.62
C ILE A 38 3.43 -3.86 2.77
N ILE A 39 4.05 -4.79 2.07
CA ILE A 39 3.68 -6.22 2.10
C ILE A 39 3.95 -6.85 3.49
N HIS A 40 5.09 -6.55 4.11
CA HIS A 40 5.44 -7.09 5.43
C HIS A 40 4.92 -6.23 6.60
N GLY A 41 4.59 -4.97 6.34
CA GLY A 41 4.12 -3.99 7.31
C GLY A 41 2.61 -3.90 7.43
N ASP A 42 1.90 -4.07 6.33
CA ASP A 42 0.46 -4.11 6.27
C ASP A 42 -0.01 -5.49 6.73
N ARG A 43 0.01 -5.70 8.06
CA ARG A 43 -0.75 -6.77 8.71
C ARG A 43 -2.27 -6.54 8.64
N ARG A 44 -2.71 -5.45 8.00
CA ARG A 44 -4.12 -5.28 7.69
C ARG A 44 -4.48 -6.34 6.64
N PRO A 45 -5.50 -7.17 6.87
CA PRO A 45 -6.04 -7.96 5.78
C PRO A 45 -6.37 -6.96 4.67
N ARG A 46 -5.91 -7.23 3.43
CA ARG A 46 -6.39 -6.50 2.25
C ARG A 46 -7.88 -6.27 2.47
N PRO A 47 -8.40 -5.03 2.41
CA PRO A 47 -9.85 -4.90 2.30
C PRO A 47 -10.21 -5.80 1.14
N ALA A 48 -11.04 -6.82 1.40
CA ALA A 48 -11.50 -7.70 0.35
C ALA A 48 -11.99 -6.74 -0.73
N LEU A 49 -11.32 -6.73 -1.88
CA LEU A 49 -11.88 -6.12 -3.07
C LEU A 49 -13.22 -6.82 -3.17
N LYS A 50 -14.29 -6.13 -2.75
CA LYS A 50 -15.63 -6.55 -3.13
C LYS A 50 -15.53 -6.55 -4.64
N PRO A 51 -15.59 -7.71 -5.31
CA PRO A 51 -15.91 -7.65 -6.72
C PRO A 51 -17.29 -7.00 -6.69
N GLU A 52 -17.39 -5.78 -7.19
CA GLU A 52 -18.67 -5.25 -7.62
C GLU A 52 -19.14 -6.24 -8.68
N PHE A 53 -19.85 -7.26 -8.23
CA PHE A 53 -20.61 -8.15 -9.07
C PHE A 53 -21.72 -7.28 -9.62
N ILE A 54 -21.40 -6.63 -10.74
CA ILE A 54 -22.40 -6.02 -11.60
C ILE A 54 -23.17 -7.21 -12.14
N GLU A 55 -24.37 -7.44 -11.63
CA GLU A 55 -25.31 -8.42 -12.20
C GLU A 55 -25.35 -8.19 -13.71
N PRO A 56 -25.07 -9.22 -14.55
CA PRO A 56 -25.33 -9.09 -15.96
C PRO A 56 -26.84 -8.92 -16.11
N LYS A 57 -27.22 -7.74 -16.58
CA LYS A 57 -28.59 -7.33 -16.91
C LYS A 57 -29.23 -8.43 -17.75
N LEU A 58 -30.10 -9.23 -17.12
CA LEU A 58 -30.90 -10.22 -17.83
C LEU A 58 -31.85 -9.48 -18.76
N PHE A 59 -31.90 -9.97 -20.00
CA PHE A 59 -32.68 -9.50 -21.14
C PHE A 59 -34.14 -9.19 -20.80
#